data_AF-A0A6G1LAJ3-F1
#
_entry.id   AF-A0A6G1LAJ3-F1
#
_cell.length_a   1.000
_cell.length_b   1.000
_cell.length_c   1.000
_cell.angle_alpha   90.00
_cell.angle_beta   90.00
_cell.angle_gamma   90.00
#
_symmetry.space_group_name_H-M   'P 1'
#
loop_
_entity.id
_entity.type
_entity.pdbx_description
1 polymer ?
#
loop_
_entity_poly.entity_id
_entity_poly.type
_entity_poly.pdbx_seq_one_letter_code
_entity_poly.pdbx_strand_id
1 'polypeptide(L)'
;MNRPRNRQPRPARDNIDPSRGGGQRGGRGGGPRGRGGGGPSGPRPPPHYDPNVPTVQQVIPGASVSIALKQDQPTGRQVQGIVSDLLTHGNHPRGIKVRLRDGRVGRVQRMANASIATPAPAITNSAQGTVSRGNRILRMEEDVRKYEDEFPEGPPPRSFAAYFPESDGEDEALASSGVAAASFGSAIAKCPICGMFEGDEVAVSRHVDEHLT
;
A
#
# COMPACT_ATOMS: atom_id res chain seq x y z
N MET A 1 -8.26 -20.31 28.29
CA MET A 1 -9.50 -20.67 27.57
C MET A 1 -9.20 -20.86 26.07
N ASN A 2 -9.22 -22.10 25.58
CA ASN A 2 -8.92 -22.44 24.18
C ASN A 2 -10.14 -22.19 23.27
N ARG A 3 -9.98 -21.36 22.24
CA ARG A 3 -11.04 -21.04 21.27
C ARG A 3 -11.05 -22.13 20.17
N PRO A 4 -12.11 -22.95 20.01
CA PRO A 4 -12.11 -24.04 19.04
C PRO A 4 -12.14 -23.50 17.60
N ARG A 5 -11.32 -24.09 16.72
CA ARG A 5 -11.31 -23.77 15.28
C ARG A 5 -12.49 -24.44 14.59
N ASN A 6 -13.34 -23.63 13.95
CA ASN A 6 -14.45 -24.09 13.12
C ASN A 6 -13.91 -24.85 11.88
N ARG A 7 -13.92 -26.18 11.92
CA ARG A 7 -13.51 -27.08 10.83
C ARG A 7 -14.74 -27.69 10.15
N GLN A 8 -15.61 -26.87 9.57
CA GLN A 8 -16.65 -27.42 8.71
C GLN A 8 -16.04 -27.85 7.36
N PRO A 9 -16.32 -29.07 6.87
CA PRO A 9 -15.90 -29.51 5.55
C PRO A 9 -16.64 -28.72 4.46
N ARG A 10 -15.94 -28.41 3.36
CA ARG A 10 -16.57 -27.82 2.18
C ARG A 10 -17.51 -28.85 1.53
N PRO A 11 -18.71 -28.45 1.07
CA PRO A 11 -19.63 -29.37 0.41
C PRO A 11 -19.05 -29.89 -0.91
N ALA A 12 -19.45 -31.12 -1.27
CA ALA A 12 -19.06 -31.78 -2.51
C ALA A 12 -19.56 -30.99 -3.73
N ARG A 13 -18.70 -30.89 -4.76
CA ARG A 13 -18.98 -30.20 -6.02
C ARG A 13 -19.70 -31.17 -6.97
N ASP A 14 -20.94 -31.51 -6.65
CA ASP A 14 -21.79 -32.28 -7.55
C ASP A 14 -22.61 -31.28 -8.38
N ASN A 15 -22.21 -31.15 -9.66
CA ASN A 15 -22.87 -30.51 -10.81
C ASN A 15 -21.85 -29.74 -11.65
N ILE A 16 -21.01 -30.47 -12.37
CA ILE A 16 -20.27 -29.95 -13.52
C ILE A 16 -20.98 -30.49 -14.76
N ASP A 17 -21.66 -29.58 -15.46
CA ASP A 17 -22.20 -29.76 -16.80
C ASP A 17 -21.12 -30.32 -17.75
N PRO A 18 -21.33 -31.50 -18.37
CA PRO A 18 -20.33 -32.15 -19.21
C PRO A 18 -20.11 -31.49 -20.59
N SER A 19 -20.79 -30.38 -20.93
CA SER A 19 -20.59 -29.71 -22.23
C SER A 19 -19.44 -28.70 -22.27
N ARG A 20 -18.68 -28.49 -21.19
CA ARG A 20 -17.45 -27.66 -21.20
C ARG A 20 -16.21 -28.51 -21.02
N GLY A 21 -15.51 -28.74 -22.13
CA GLY A 21 -14.33 -29.59 -22.26
C GLY A 21 -13.33 -29.51 -21.11
N GLY A 22 -13.16 -30.65 -20.43
CA GLY A 22 -12.14 -30.86 -19.41
C GLY A 22 -10.90 -31.50 -20.02
N GLY A 23 -9.79 -30.74 -20.05
CA GLY A 23 -8.46 -31.26 -20.35
C GLY A 23 -8.04 -32.36 -19.36
N GLN A 24 -7.30 -33.35 -19.87
CA GLN A 24 -6.89 -34.56 -19.16
C GLN A 24 -6.26 -34.26 -17.78
N ARG A 25 -6.85 -34.82 -16.72
CA ARG A 25 -6.21 -34.93 -15.40
C ARG A 25 -5.57 -36.30 -15.28
N GLY A 26 -4.26 -36.37 -15.55
CA GLY A 26 -3.44 -37.52 -15.18
C GLY A 26 -3.23 -37.60 -13.67
N GLY A 27 -3.46 -38.79 -13.12
CA GLY A 27 -2.58 -39.46 -12.16
C GLY A 27 -2.34 -38.82 -10.80
N ARG A 28 -2.99 -39.38 -9.77
CA ARG A 28 -2.63 -39.21 -8.36
C ARG A 28 -1.29 -39.89 -8.08
N GLY A 29 -0.25 -39.11 -7.82
CA GLY A 29 0.99 -39.55 -7.18
C GLY A 29 1.15 -38.83 -5.85
N GLY A 30 1.14 -39.58 -4.74
CA GLY A 30 1.48 -39.06 -3.43
C GLY A 30 2.97 -38.72 -3.35
N GLY A 31 3.28 -37.42 -3.26
CA GLY A 31 4.64 -36.92 -3.00
C GLY A 31 4.81 -36.55 -1.52
N PRO A 32 6.02 -36.69 -0.96
CA PRO A 32 6.29 -36.47 0.46
C PRO A 32 6.05 -35.01 0.83
N ARG A 33 5.74 -34.75 2.10
CA ARG A 33 5.66 -33.40 2.68
C ARG A 33 7.04 -32.74 2.58
N GLY A 34 7.31 -32.14 1.43
CA GLY A 34 8.51 -31.37 1.16
C GLY A 34 8.54 -30.14 2.05
N ARG A 35 9.33 -30.24 3.12
CA ARG A 35 9.89 -29.11 3.85
C ARG A 35 10.94 -28.47 2.94
N GLY A 36 10.55 -27.48 2.14
CA GLY A 36 11.44 -26.72 1.26
C GLY A 36 10.64 -25.90 0.24
N GLY A 37 10.86 -24.61 0.04
CA GLY A 37 11.92 -23.75 0.56
C GLY A 37 11.55 -22.27 0.42
N GLY A 38 12.32 -21.44 1.10
CA GLY A 38 12.39 -20.02 0.79
C GLY A 38 12.99 -19.88 -0.60
N GLY A 39 12.13 -19.75 -1.61
CA GLY A 39 12.55 -19.14 -2.87
C GLY A 39 13.00 -17.70 -2.59
N PRO A 40 13.90 -17.13 -3.40
CA PRO A 40 14.39 -15.78 -3.18
C PRO A 40 13.18 -14.86 -3.10
N SER A 41 13.08 -14.11 -1.99
CA SER A 41 12.12 -13.04 -1.81
C SER A 41 12.51 -11.90 -2.74
N GLY A 42 12.35 -12.13 -4.05
CA GLY A 42 12.40 -11.08 -5.04
C GLY A 42 11.34 -10.03 -4.71
N PRO A 43 11.56 -8.76 -5.10
CA PRO A 43 10.57 -7.72 -4.89
C PRO A 43 9.21 -8.19 -5.42
N ARG A 44 8.18 -8.14 -4.57
CA ARG A 44 6.82 -8.42 -5.03
C ARG A 44 6.54 -7.49 -6.22
N PRO A 45 6.10 -8.01 -7.37
CA PRO A 45 5.76 -7.16 -8.50
C PRO A 45 4.71 -6.14 -8.06
N PRO A 46 4.81 -4.87 -8.53
CA PRO A 46 3.87 -3.84 -8.14
C PRO A 46 2.44 -4.29 -8.49
N PRO A 47 1.46 -3.96 -7.63
CA PRO A 47 0.08 -4.33 -7.88
C PRO A 47 -0.36 -3.77 -9.23
N HIS A 48 -0.79 -4.66 -10.12
CA HIS A 48 -1.29 -4.26 -11.43
C HIS A 48 -2.58 -3.47 -11.22
N TYR A 49 -2.51 -2.17 -11.46
CA TYR A 49 -3.68 -1.28 -11.45
C TYR A 49 -4.40 -1.40 -12.79
N ASP A 50 -5.72 -1.56 -12.75
CA ASP A 50 -6.55 -1.51 -13.94
C ASP A 50 -6.44 -0.10 -14.55
N PRO A 51 -5.99 0.05 -15.81
CA PRO A 51 -5.74 1.36 -16.41
C PRO A 51 -7.01 2.20 -16.61
N ASN A 52 -8.18 1.57 -16.53
CA ASN A 52 -9.47 2.24 -16.66
C ASN A 52 -9.95 2.89 -15.34
N VAL A 53 -9.30 2.59 -14.22
CA VAL A 53 -9.67 3.12 -12.91
C VAL A 53 -9.00 4.47 -12.69
N PRO A 54 -9.77 5.54 -12.40
CA PRO A 54 -9.18 6.85 -12.15
C PRO A 54 -8.38 6.86 -10.84
N THR A 55 -7.33 7.69 -10.80
CA THR A 55 -6.45 7.87 -9.64
C THR A 55 -7.01 8.90 -8.66
N VAL A 56 -6.50 8.91 -7.41
CA VAL A 56 -7.01 9.81 -6.36
C VAL A 56 -6.85 11.28 -6.74
N GLN A 57 -5.83 11.61 -7.53
CA GLN A 57 -5.62 12.96 -8.04
C GLN A 57 -6.70 13.39 -9.05
N GLN A 58 -7.33 12.44 -9.76
CA GLN A 58 -8.38 12.73 -10.74
C GLN A 58 -9.76 12.87 -10.08
N VAL A 59 -9.98 12.23 -8.95
CA VAL A 59 -11.28 12.25 -8.25
C VAL A 59 -11.26 13.33 -7.18
N ILE A 60 -11.89 14.46 -7.48
CA ILE A 60 -11.99 15.62 -6.56
C ILE A 60 -13.43 15.67 -6.01
N PRO A 61 -13.65 16.07 -4.74
CA PRO A 61 -14.99 16.37 -4.24
C PRO A 61 -15.68 17.40 -5.16
N GLY A 62 -16.91 17.09 -5.57
CA GLY A 62 -17.65 17.87 -6.58
C GLY A 62 -17.58 17.32 -8.01
N ALA A 63 -16.70 16.36 -8.30
CA ALA A 63 -16.64 15.73 -9.62
C ALA A 63 -17.82 14.77 -9.86
N SER A 64 -18.27 14.69 -11.11
CA SER A 64 -19.23 13.69 -11.58
C SER A 64 -18.52 12.36 -11.87
N VAL A 65 -18.95 11.30 -11.19
CA VAL A 65 -18.35 9.97 -11.28
C VAL A 65 -19.39 8.88 -11.42
N SER A 66 -18.98 7.76 -12.03
CA SER A 66 -19.74 6.52 -12.07
C SER A 66 -19.20 5.57 -11.03
N ILE A 67 -20.00 5.27 -10.00
CA ILE A 67 -19.63 4.39 -8.89
C ILE A 67 -20.35 3.05 -8.96
N ALA A 68 -19.66 1.98 -8.56
CA ALA A 68 -20.28 0.69 -8.27
C ALA A 68 -20.61 0.61 -6.77
N LEU A 69 -21.90 0.54 -6.44
CA LEU A 69 -22.37 0.31 -5.08
C LEU A 69 -22.11 -1.14 -4.66
N LYS A 70 -22.05 -1.39 -3.34
CA LYS A 70 -21.90 -2.76 -2.83
C LYS A 70 -23.05 -3.68 -3.28
N GLN A 71 -24.27 -3.14 -3.30
CA GLN A 71 -25.47 -3.86 -3.72
C GLN A 71 -25.43 -4.22 -5.22
N ASP A 72 -24.76 -3.39 -6.03
CA ASP A 72 -24.66 -3.57 -7.48
C ASP A 72 -23.39 -4.32 -7.93
N GLN A 73 -22.55 -4.79 -7.00
CA GLN A 73 -21.38 -5.61 -7.35
C GLN A 73 -21.71 -6.91 -8.12
N PRO A 74 -22.78 -7.67 -7.83
CA PRO A 74 -23.10 -8.87 -8.62
C PRO A 74 -23.64 -8.53 -10.01
N THR A 75 -24.33 -7.39 -10.17
CA THR A 75 -24.93 -6.95 -11.44
C THR A 75 -24.00 -6.07 -12.27
N GLY A 76 -22.93 -5.53 -11.69
CA GLY A 76 -21.99 -4.62 -12.34
C GLY A 76 -22.61 -3.25 -12.68
N ARG A 77 -23.79 -2.92 -12.15
CA ARG A 77 -24.45 -1.65 -12.42
C ARG A 77 -23.67 -0.50 -11.80
N GLN A 78 -23.59 0.60 -12.53
CA GLN A 78 -22.91 1.81 -12.10
C GLN A 78 -23.92 2.93 -11.95
N VAL A 79 -23.81 3.65 -10.85
CA VAL A 79 -24.65 4.80 -10.52
C VAL A 79 -23.82 6.06 -10.71
N GLN A 80 -24.35 7.01 -11.47
CA GLN A 80 -23.75 8.32 -11.62
C GLN A 80 -24.10 9.22 -10.44
N GLY A 81 -23.15 10.04 -10.00
CA GLY A 81 -23.40 11.02 -8.97
C GLY A 81 -22.21 11.94 -8.72
N ILE A 82 -22.42 12.91 -7.84
CA ILE A 82 -21.41 13.90 -7.44
C ILE A 82 -20.70 13.42 -6.18
N VAL A 83 -19.37 13.44 -6.19
CA VAL A 83 -18.55 13.10 -5.02
C VAL A 83 -18.76 14.13 -3.91
N SER A 84 -19.11 13.67 -2.72
CA SER A 84 -19.11 14.46 -1.49
C SER A 84 -17.78 14.36 -0.77
N ASP A 85 -17.27 13.15 -0.58
CA ASP A 85 -16.06 12.91 0.23
C ASP A 85 -15.25 11.71 -0.28
N LEU A 86 -13.94 11.79 -0.13
CA LEU A 86 -12.96 10.77 -0.53
C LEU A 86 -12.60 9.90 0.68
N LEU A 87 -12.96 8.61 0.63
CA LEU A 87 -12.75 7.68 1.76
C LEU A 87 -11.53 6.77 1.59
N THR A 88 -10.67 7.03 0.59
CA THR A 88 -9.50 6.19 0.30
C THR A 88 -8.24 7.00 0.42
N HIS A 89 -7.28 6.49 1.16
CA HIS A 89 -5.92 7.00 1.17
C HIS A 89 -5.11 6.26 0.10
N GLY A 90 -4.95 6.88 -1.08
CA GLY A 90 -4.10 6.39 -2.17
C GLY A 90 -4.81 5.61 -3.29
N ASN A 91 -4.03 5.22 -4.30
CA ASN A 91 -4.52 4.56 -5.50
C ASN A 91 -4.82 3.07 -5.23
N HIS A 92 -6.02 2.62 -5.58
CA HIS A 92 -6.45 1.24 -5.37
C HIS A 92 -6.75 0.56 -6.72
N PRO A 93 -6.28 -0.67 -6.98
CA PRO A 93 -6.45 -1.38 -8.26
C PRO A 93 -7.90 -1.68 -8.68
N ARG A 94 -8.88 -1.40 -7.81
CA ARG A 94 -10.31 -1.73 -8.03
C ARG A 94 -11.20 -0.50 -7.94
N GLY A 95 -10.61 0.69 -7.86
CA GLY A 95 -11.35 1.94 -7.66
C GLY A 95 -11.20 2.53 -6.27
N ILE A 96 -11.37 3.85 -6.25
CA ILE A 96 -11.35 4.71 -5.07
C ILE A 96 -12.73 4.64 -4.43
N LYS A 97 -12.76 4.37 -3.13
CA LYS A 97 -13.96 4.46 -2.30
C LYS A 97 -14.32 5.92 -2.07
N VAL A 98 -15.54 6.30 -2.43
CA VAL A 98 -16.07 7.65 -2.28
C VAL A 98 -17.49 7.62 -1.69
N ARG A 99 -17.89 8.71 -1.06
CA ARG A 99 -19.26 9.00 -0.67
C ARG A 99 -19.85 10.01 -1.66
N LEU A 100 -21.01 9.73 -2.23
CA LEU A 100 -21.76 10.68 -3.05
C LEU A 100 -22.52 11.68 -2.18
N ARG A 101 -22.96 12.80 -2.78
CA ARG A 101 -23.87 13.76 -2.12
C ARG A 101 -25.18 13.14 -1.64
N ASP A 102 -25.64 12.08 -2.31
CA ASP A 102 -26.82 11.31 -1.89
C ASP A 102 -26.59 10.43 -0.64
N GLY A 103 -25.39 10.46 -0.04
CA GLY A 103 -24.99 9.63 1.10
C GLY A 103 -24.57 8.20 0.75
N ARG A 104 -24.77 7.77 -0.51
CA ARG A 104 -24.37 6.44 -1.00
C ARG A 104 -22.85 6.30 -1.10
N VAL A 105 -22.33 5.11 -0.80
CA VAL A 105 -20.88 4.82 -0.79
C VAL A 105 -20.55 3.70 -1.78
N GLY A 106 -19.55 3.91 -2.63
CA GLY A 106 -19.15 2.94 -3.65
C GLY A 106 -17.70 3.11 -4.10
N ARG A 107 -17.28 2.26 -5.05
CA ARG A 107 -15.96 2.36 -5.72
C ARG A 107 -16.12 3.07 -7.07
N VAL A 108 -15.31 4.09 -7.32
CA VAL A 108 -15.28 4.78 -8.61
C VAL A 108 -14.70 3.85 -9.67
N GLN A 109 -15.45 3.65 -10.75
CA GLN A 109 -14.99 2.87 -11.91
C GLN A 109 -14.60 3.78 -13.07
N ARG A 110 -15.31 4.89 -13.28
CA ARG A 110 -15.08 5.84 -14.38
C ARG A 110 -15.42 7.26 -13.95
N MET A 111 -14.75 8.24 -14.57
CA MET A 111 -15.14 9.64 -14.52
C MET A 111 -16.33 9.87 -15.47
N ALA A 112 -17.38 10.54 -15.01
CA ALA A 112 -18.45 10.96 -15.89
C ALA A 112 -18.04 12.30 -16.49
N ASN A 113 -17.34 12.28 -17.63
CA ASN A 113 -17.01 13.52 -18.33
C ASN A 113 -18.32 14.10 -18.88
N ALA A 114 -18.67 15.31 -18.47
CA ALA A 114 -19.86 16.01 -18.92
C ALA A 114 -19.65 16.58 -20.34
N SER A 115 -19.22 15.75 -21.28
CA SER A 115 -19.33 16.06 -22.70
C SER A 115 -20.64 15.47 -23.19
N ILE A 116 -21.66 16.32 -23.21
CA ILE A 116 -22.93 16.12 -23.89
C ILE A 116 -22.65 15.53 -25.28
N ALA A 117 -23.05 14.28 -25.50
CA ALA A 117 -23.16 13.70 -26.83
C ALA A 117 -24.39 12.77 -26.83
N THR A 118 -25.36 13.21 -27.63
CA THR A 118 -26.63 12.57 -28.00
C THR A 118 -26.51 11.05 -28.21
N PRO A 119 -27.45 10.23 -27.72
CA PRO A 119 -27.50 8.81 -28.07
C PRO A 119 -27.94 8.65 -29.53
N ALA A 120 -27.04 8.20 -30.40
CA ALA A 120 -27.38 7.69 -31.73
C ALA A 120 -26.85 6.24 -31.87
N PRO A 121 -27.59 5.37 -32.59
CA PRO A 121 -27.57 3.92 -32.40
C PRO A 121 -26.45 3.19 -33.14
N ALA A 122 -26.30 1.92 -32.77
CA ALA A 122 -25.40 0.90 -33.26
C ALA A 122 -24.94 1.03 -34.73
N ILE A 123 -23.62 0.96 -34.92
CA ILE A 123 -23.00 0.50 -36.17
C ILE A 123 -22.20 -0.76 -35.89
N THR A 124 -22.72 -1.86 -36.42
CA THR A 124 -22.05 -3.14 -36.57
C THR A 124 -20.96 -3.01 -37.64
N ASN A 125 -19.69 -3.18 -37.27
CA ASN A 125 -18.65 -3.42 -38.27
C ASN A 125 -18.17 -4.86 -38.16
N SER A 126 -18.76 -5.66 -39.04
CA SER A 126 -18.32 -6.95 -39.48
C SER A 126 -16.96 -6.84 -40.19
N ALA A 127 -16.08 -7.78 -39.86
CA ALA A 127 -14.98 -8.36 -40.64
C ALA A 127 -14.41 -7.57 -41.85
N GLN A 128 -13.10 -7.30 -41.80
CA GLN A 128 -12.12 -7.76 -42.82
C GLN A 128 -10.69 -7.37 -42.38
N GLY A 129 -9.83 -8.38 -42.25
CA GLY A 129 -8.43 -8.18 -41.90
C GLY A 129 -7.57 -7.81 -43.11
N THR A 130 -6.33 -7.36 -42.84
CA THR A 130 -5.16 -7.72 -43.65
C THR A 130 -3.93 -7.78 -42.75
N VAL A 131 -3.15 -8.84 -42.94
CA VAL A 131 -1.86 -9.07 -42.30
C VAL A 131 -0.85 -8.16 -42.99
N SER A 132 -0.42 -7.07 -42.33
CA SER A 132 0.66 -6.25 -42.86
C SER A 132 2.00 -6.84 -42.44
N ARG A 133 2.64 -7.50 -43.41
CA ARG A 133 4.03 -7.96 -43.35
C ARG A 133 4.97 -6.76 -43.38
N GLY A 134 5.85 -6.67 -42.38
CA GLY A 134 7.20 -6.15 -42.53
C GLY A 134 7.42 -4.70 -42.08
N ASN A 135 8.12 -4.54 -40.95
CA ASN A 135 9.53 -4.17 -41.07
C ASN A 135 10.34 -4.66 -39.87
N ARG A 136 11.43 -5.36 -40.17
CA ARG A 136 12.43 -5.83 -39.21
C ARG A 136 13.15 -4.61 -38.66
N ILE A 137 12.92 -4.29 -37.40
CA ILE A 137 13.95 -3.62 -36.61
C ILE A 137 14.52 -4.72 -35.72
N LEU A 138 15.55 -5.41 -36.24
CA LEU A 138 16.52 -6.07 -35.39
C LEU A 138 17.21 -4.94 -34.62
N ARG A 139 16.63 -4.52 -33.49
CA ARG A 139 17.45 -3.95 -32.43
C ARG A 139 18.24 -5.12 -31.90
N MET A 140 19.42 -5.28 -32.48
CA MET A 140 20.53 -5.98 -31.86
C MET A 140 20.83 -5.20 -30.58
N GLU A 141 20.10 -5.52 -29.52
CA GLU A 141 20.50 -5.17 -28.16
C GLU A 141 21.75 -6.00 -27.94
N GLU A 142 22.93 -5.38 -28.10
CA GLU A 142 24.14 -6.00 -27.59
C GLU A 142 23.92 -6.25 -26.09
N ASP A 143 23.97 -7.53 -25.73
CA ASP A 143 23.83 -7.99 -24.35
C ASP A 143 24.89 -7.27 -23.51
N VAL A 144 24.44 -6.54 -22.47
CA VAL A 144 25.27 -5.77 -21.53
C VAL A 144 26.31 -6.65 -20.81
N ARG A 145 26.27 -7.97 -20.99
CA ARG A 145 27.31 -8.92 -20.54
C ARG A 145 28.61 -8.88 -21.34
N LYS A 146 28.71 -8.15 -22.46
CA LYS A 146 29.92 -8.15 -23.32
C LYS A 146 31.06 -7.25 -22.82
N TYR A 147 30.89 -6.53 -21.71
CA TYR A 147 31.94 -5.72 -21.08
C TYR A 147 32.16 -6.17 -19.62
N GLU A 148 32.57 -7.42 -19.42
CA GLU A 148 32.90 -7.98 -18.09
C GLU A 148 34.28 -7.56 -17.55
N ASP A 149 35.03 -6.67 -18.22
CA ASP A 149 36.41 -6.35 -17.80
C ASP A 149 36.64 -4.93 -17.26
N GLU A 150 35.62 -4.09 -17.12
CA GLU A 150 35.79 -2.77 -16.51
C GLU A 150 34.73 -2.56 -15.43
N PHE A 151 34.86 -3.31 -14.33
CA PHE A 151 34.20 -2.95 -13.07
C PHE A 151 34.85 -1.65 -12.60
N PRO A 152 34.20 -0.47 -12.68
CA PRO A 152 34.76 0.70 -12.04
C PRO A 152 34.89 0.35 -10.55
N GLU A 153 36.10 0.45 -10.03
CA GLU A 153 36.46 0.06 -8.67
C GLU A 153 35.35 0.49 -7.72
N GLY A 154 34.83 -0.49 -6.96
CA GLY A 154 33.76 -0.24 -6.01
C GLY A 154 34.08 0.98 -5.16
N PRO A 155 33.07 1.77 -4.75
CA PRO A 155 33.31 3.01 -4.03
C PRO A 155 34.29 2.76 -2.87
N PRO A 156 35.26 3.68 -2.65
CA PRO A 156 36.37 3.45 -1.75
C PRO A 156 35.87 2.98 -0.38
N PRO A 157 36.59 2.07 0.29
CA PRO A 157 36.10 1.41 1.49
C PRO A 157 35.76 2.46 2.55
N ARG A 158 34.46 2.60 2.84
CA ARG A 158 33.98 3.48 3.90
C ARG A 158 34.06 2.72 5.21
N SER A 159 34.93 3.16 6.12
CA SER A 159 34.93 2.66 7.49
C SER A 159 33.75 3.27 8.25
N PHE A 160 33.29 2.58 9.29
CA PHE A 160 32.14 3.00 10.11
C PHE A 160 32.31 4.40 10.70
N ALA A 161 33.55 4.89 10.83
CA ALA A 161 33.90 6.22 11.32
C ALA A 161 33.35 7.36 10.46
N ALA A 162 33.22 7.18 9.13
CA ALA A 162 32.76 8.22 8.22
C ALA A 162 31.25 8.55 8.34
N TYR A 163 30.51 7.79 9.16
CA TYR A 163 29.07 7.96 9.40
C TYR A 163 28.76 8.45 10.81
N PHE A 164 29.77 8.57 11.68
CA PHE A 164 29.60 9.24 12.95
C PHE A 164 29.75 10.75 12.71
N PRO A 165 28.79 11.60 13.12
CA PRO A 165 29.02 13.02 13.16
C PRO A 165 30.21 13.25 14.08
N GLU A 166 31.29 13.84 13.54
CA GLU A 166 32.34 14.41 14.38
C GLU A 166 31.63 15.38 15.30
N SER A 167 31.52 15.01 16.56
CA SER A 167 31.13 15.95 17.58
C SER A 167 32.19 17.04 17.51
N ASP A 168 31.81 18.22 17.01
CA ASP A 168 32.56 19.44 17.22
C ASP A 168 32.73 19.59 18.73
N GLY A 169 33.89 19.13 19.17
CA GLY A 169 34.40 19.07 20.53
C GLY A 169 35.89 19.25 20.37
N GLU A 170 36.24 20.47 20.02
CA GLU A 170 37.55 21.07 20.24
C GLU A 170 38.06 20.72 21.63
N ASP A 171 39.26 20.13 21.73
CA ASP A 171 40.02 20.06 22.97
C ASP A 171 41.53 19.95 22.64
N GLU A 172 42.10 21.07 22.19
CA GLU A 172 43.51 21.35 22.51
C GLU A 172 43.62 21.50 24.03
N ALA A 173 44.13 20.43 24.65
CA ALA A 173 44.98 20.43 25.83
C ALA A 173 44.52 21.21 27.10
N LEU A 174 44.36 20.41 28.17
CA LEU A 174 44.61 20.77 29.59
C LEU A 174 43.42 21.33 30.38
N ALA A 175 42.52 20.40 30.70
CA ALA A 175 41.97 20.14 32.04
C ALA A 175 42.10 21.30 33.06
N SER A 176 41.23 22.29 32.93
CA SER A 176 40.84 23.16 34.04
C SER A 176 39.39 23.62 33.89
N SER A 177 38.56 23.11 34.80
CA SER A 177 37.32 23.73 35.30
C SER A 177 36.14 23.92 34.33
N GLY A 178 35.18 23.00 34.36
CA GLY A 178 33.80 23.30 33.97
C GLY A 178 32.97 22.11 33.47
N VAL A 179 32.51 21.27 34.38
CA VAL A 179 31.45 20.28 34.09
C VAL A 179 30.16 21.01 33.67
N ALA A 180 29.82 20.97 32.38
CA ALA A 180 28.50 21.32 31.88
C ALA A 180 27.83 20.09 31.27
N ALA A 181 27.50 19.13 32.16
CA ALA A 181 26.42 18.20 31.90
C ALA A 181 25.18 19.05 31.59
N ALA A 182 24.53 18.81 30.45
CA ALA A 182 23.26 19.44 30.12
C ALA A 182 22.26 19.11 31.24
N SER A 183 22.11 20.05 32.17
CA SER A 183 21.13 20.00 33.23
C SER A 183 19.77 20.20 32.57
N PHE A 184 19.07 19.09 32.33
CA PHE A 184 17.63 19.15 32.24
C PHE A 184 17.16 19.59 33.62
N GLY A 185 16.97 20.90 33.79
CA GLY A 185 16.46 21.48 35.02
C GLY A 185 15.11 20.85 35.29
N SER A 186 15.10 19.87 36.19
CA SER A 186 13.86 19.29 36.67
C SER A 186 13.19 20.36 37.52
N ALA A 187 12.19 21.02 36.95
CA ALA A 187 11.45 22.04 37.66
C ALA A 187 10.72 21.37 38.83
N ILE A 188 11.22 21.59 40.04
CA ILE A 188 10.61 21.10 41.27
C ILE A 188 9.28 21.84 41.46
N ALA A 189 8.18 21.10 41.38
CA ALA A 189 6.84 21.62 41.60
C ALA A 189 6.34 21.22 43.00
N LYS A 190 5.42 22.04 43.55
CA LYS A 190 4.75 21.78 44.83
C LYS A 190 3.38 21.17 44.58
N CYS A 191 3.00 20.19 45.38
CA CYS A 191 1.64 19.65 45.33
C CYS A 191 0.61 20.73 45.69
N PRO A 192 -0.38 21.01 44.82
CA PRO A 192 -1.38 22.05 45.07
C PRO A 192 -2.41 21.68 46.13
N ILE A 193 -2.48 20.41 46.56
CA ILE A 193 -3.46 19.94 47.56
C ILE A 193 -2.92 20.09 48.99
N CYS A 194 -1.70 19.63 49.25
CA CYS A 194 -1.14 19.61 50.61
C CYS A 194 -0.06 20.66 50.84
N GLY A 195 0.54 21.24 49.80
CA GLY A 195 1.59 22.27 49.89
C GLY A 195 2.93 21.82 50.50
N MET A 196 3.01 20.59 51.02
CA MET A 196 4.17 20.05 51.73
C MET A 196 5.04 19.12 50.87
N PHE A 197 4.49 18.58 49.78
CA PHE A 197 5.21 17.67 48.89
C PHE A 197 5.86 18.43 47.73
N GLU A 198 7.18 18.33 47.62
CA GLU A 198 8.03 18.97 46.60
C GLU A 198 8.73 17.89 45.77
N GLY A 199 8.58 17.94 44.45
CA GLY A 199 9.23 16.99 43.55
C GLY A 199 9.00 17.30 42.09
N ASP A 200 9.53 16.44 41.23
CA ASP A 200 9.33 16.56 39.77
C ASP A 200 7.84 16.41 39.41
N GLU A 201 7.41 16.95 38.27
CA GLU A 201 6.00 16.94 37.84
C GLU A 201 5.35 15.54 37.89
N VAL A 202 6.13 14.50 37.54
CA VAL A 202 5.69 13.09 37.58
C VAL A 202 5.52 12.58 39.01
N ALA A 203 6.34 13.06 39.96
CA ALA A 203 6.19 12.72 41.37
C ALA A 203 5.00 13.45 42.00
N VAL A 204 4.80 14.73 41.68
CA VAL A 204 3.68 15.54 42.21
C VAL A 204 2.33 15.02 41.73
N SER A 205 2.21 14.62 40.46
CA SER A 205 0.98 14.05 39.90
C SER A 205 0.55 12.76 40.59
N ARG A 206 1.47 11.81 40.79
CA ARG A 206 1.17 10.57 41.54
C ARG A 206 0.75 10.85 42.98
N HIS A 207 1.40 11.81 43.63
CA HIS A 207 1.02 12.20 44.99
C HIS A 207 -0.35 12.89 45.04
N VAL A 208 -0.71 13.69 44.03
CA VAL A 208 -2.05 14.29 43.90
C VAL A 208 -3.14 13.23 43.76
N ASP A 209 -2.89 12.15 43.01
CA ASP A 209 -3.83 11.05 42.85
C ASP A 209 -4.15 10.34 44.17
N GLU A 210 -3.20 10.27 45.11
CA GLU A 210 -3.39 9.69 46.45
C GLU A 210 -4.31 10.52 47.36
N HIS A 211 -4.46 11.83 47.10
CA HIS A 211 -5.41 12.68 47.85
C HIS A 211 -6.84 12.62 47.30
N LEU A 212 -7.02 12.09 46.08
CA LEU A 212 -8.33 12.02 45.40
C LEU A 212 -9.06 10.69 45.65
N THR A 213 -8.40 9.71 46.28
CA THR A 213 -8.95 8.42 46.70
C THR A 213 -9.27 8.42 48.19
#